data_AF-A0A5M9J8K2-F1
#
_entry.id   AF-A0A5M9J8K2-F1
#
_cell.length_a   1.000
_cell.length_b   1.000
_cell.length_c   1.000
_cell.angle_alpha   90.00
_cell.angle_beta   90.00
_cell.angle_gamma   90.00
#
_symmetry.space_group_name_H-M   'P 1'
#
loop_
_entity.id
_entity.type
_entity.pdbx_description
1 polymer ?
#
loop_
_entity_poly.entity_id
_entity_poly.type
_entity_poly.pdbx_seq_one_letter_code
_entity_poly.pdbx_strand_id
1 'polypeptide(L)'
;MIDATLLRVSKSICTQATKMLYGGNVFRFSMTEISKKGYSRMMVGDELHPKFKRLSWQNWTQNFKAIIQNAIDEVERQVPTLNLSFYVYHDHFARFLHAVGSAKAAMIKDLHFNGVIKVHLCDLCGAGRNTCEEDLIDNLKVYIPLINKFCTNLQNLVINIREDYKDSGYGSNVDLEARRLEADLKLRSILENEFRELKTVRSLKVYRLEPGRYGDYSWTPTEKMEAGEETEAWFKKRADRWLHEELEMEKSRRGVENMIISEDGGSRTTETPPCMFWLKR
;
A
#
# COMPACT_ATOMS: atom_id res chain seq x y z
N MET A 1 -12.37 3.54 -15.44
CA MET A 1 -12.52 2.17 -14.89
C MET A 1 -12.26 1.19 -16.03
N ILE A 2 -11.23 0.36 -15.93
CA ILE A 2 -10.85 -0.60 -16.98
C ILE A 2 -11.33 -1.98 -16.55
N ASP A 3 -12.07 -2.67 -17.42
CA ASP A 3 -12.60 -4.01 -17.16
C ASP A 3 -11.51 -5.09 -17.38
N ALA A 4 -11.43 -6.05 -16.45
CA ALA A 4 -10.52 -7.19 -16.52
C ALA A 4 -10.78 -8.12 -17.72
N THR A 5 -11.94 -8.01 -18.37
CA THR A 5 -12.26 -8.72 -19.62
C THR A 5 -11.27 -8.40 -20.77
N LEU A 6 -10.65 -7.21 -20.76
CA LEU A 6 -9.63 -6.82 -21.75
C LEU A 6 -8.37 -7.69 -21.69
N LEU A 7 -8.13 -8.42 -20.60
CA LEU A 7 -6.97 -9.30 -20.45
C LEU A 7 -7.03 -10.55 -21.34
N ARG A 8 -8.18 -10.86 -21.95
CA ARG A 8 -8.42 -12.13 -22.67
C ARG A 8 -8.30 -12.05 -24.19
N VAL A 9 -8.06 -10.87 -24.77
CA VAL A 9 -8.23 -10.63 -26.22
C VAL A 9 -6.94 -10.88 -27.02
N SER A 10 -5.78 -10.37 -26.56
CA SER A 10 -4.47 -10.64 -27.19
C SER A 10 -3.34 -10.46 -26.18
N LYS A 11 -2.17 -11.10 -26.41
CA LYS A 11 -1.01 -10.98 -25.49
C LYS A 11 -0.51 -9.55 -25.33
N SER A 12 -0.51 -8.78 -26.43
CA SER A 12 -0.09 -7.38 -26.42
C SER A 12 -1.07 -6.52 -25.60
N ILE A 13 -2.38 -6.67 -25.86
CA ILE A 13 -3.42 -5.96 -25.12
C ILE A 13 -3.40 -6.38 -23.65
N CYS A 14 -3.24 -7.66 -23.35
CA CYS A 14 -3.13 -8.18 -21.98
C CYS A 14 -1.94 -7.55 -21.23
N THR A 15 -0.78 -7.42 -21.88
CA THR A 15 0.40 -6.80 -21.28
C THR A 15 0.17 -5.32 -20.99
N GLN A 16 -0.40 -4.59 -21.94
CA GLN A 16 -0.69 -3.16 -21.76
C GLN A 16 -1.79 -2.94 -20.70
N ALA A 17 -2.88 -3.69 -20.78
CA ALA A 17 -3.97 -3.64 -19.82
C ALA A 17 -3.52 -4.02 -18.41
N THR A 18 -2.61 -4.99 -18.25
CA THR A 18 -2.02 -5.34 -16.94
C THR A 18 -1.22 -4.17 -16.37
N LYS A 19 -0.37 -3.53 -17.18
CA LYS A 19 0.38 -2.34 -16.76
C LYS A 19 -0.53 -1.18 -16.37
N MET A 20 -1.60 -0.96 -17.12
CA MET A 20 -2.59 0.08 -16.79
C MET A 20 -3.37 -0.29 -15.52
N LEU A 21 -3.79 -1.55 -15.37
CA LEU A 21 -4.58 -2.02 -14.25
C LEU A 21 -3.81 -1.91 -12.94
N TYR A 22 -2.60 -2.45 -12.87
CA TYR A 22 -1.85 -2.51 -11.62
C TYR A 22 -0.90 -1.32 -11.43
N GLY A 23 -0.33 -0.78 -12.50
CA GLY A 23 0.61 0.35 -12.41
C GLY A 23 0.01 1.73 -12.61
N GLY A 24 -1.27 1.82 -12.98
CA GLY A 24 -1.95 3.10 -13.25
C GLY A 24 -3.22 3.34 -12.42
N ASN A 25 -3.62 2.42 -11.54
CA ASN A 25 -4.78 2.60 -10.66
C ASN A 25 -4.36 2.78 -9.20
N VAL A 26 -5.29 3.38 -8.45
CA VAL A 26 -5.24 3.48 -7.00
C VAL A 26 -6.01 2.32 -6.40
N PHE A 27 -5.35 1.50 -5.59
CA PHE A 27 -6.01 0.42 -4.87
C PHE A 27 -6.37 0.87 -3.46
N ARG A 28 -7.64 0.67 -3.09
CA ARG A 28 -8.17 1.08 -1.80
C ARG A 28 -8.61 -0.15 -1.00
N PHE A 29 -8.12 -0.26 0.22
CA PHE A 29 -8.44 -1.35 1.13
C PHE A 29 -9.01 -0.78 2.42
N SER A 30 -10.25 -1.14 2.73
CA SER A 30 -10.76 -0.98 4.09
C SER A 30 -10.22 -2.11 4.93
N MET A 31 -9.57 -1.77 6.05
CA MET A 31 -9.19 -2.72 7.07
C MET A 31 -10.47 -3.33 7.63
N THR A 32 -10.65 -4.63 7.39
CA THR A 32 -11.90 -5.31 7.64
C THR A 32 -12.18 -5.47 9.13
N GLU A 33 -13.46 -5.34 9.47
CA GLU A 33 -14.03 -6.01 10.62
C GLU A 33 -13.81 -7.53 10.51
N ILE A 34 -12.80 -8.08 11.18
CA ILE A 34 -12.85 -9.49 11.60
C ILE A 34 -13.77 -9.58 12.84
N SER A 35 -14.99 -9.05 12.72
CA SER A 35 -15.98 -9.13 13.79
C SER A 35 -16.48 -10.58 13.92
N LYS A 36 -16.94 -10.98 15.13
CA LYS A 36 -17.40 -12.35 15.45
C LYS A 36 -18.51 -12.90 14.53
N LYS A 37 -19.14 -12.07 13.69
CA LYS A 37 -20.00 -12.51 12.60
C LYS A 37 -19.21 -12.81 11.33
N GLY A 38 -17.92 -13.14 11.47
CA GLY A 38 -16.96 -13.43 10.40
C GLY A 38 -17.71 -14.01 9.23
N TYR A 39 -17.76 -13.22 8.15
CA TYR A 39 -18.68 -13.36 7.02
C TYR A 39 -19.54 -14.62 7.10
N SER A 40 -20.82 -14.44 7.46
CA SER A 40 -21.86 -15.48 7.46
C SER A 40 -21.50 -16.63 6.53
N ARG A 41 -20.94 -17.73 7.08
CA ARG A 41 -20.66 -19.00 6.40
C ARG A 41 -20.47 -18.80 4.88
N MET A 42 -19.41 -18.11 4.47
CA MET A 42 -19.16 -17.94 3.04
C MET A 42 -18.88 -19.32 2.46
N MET A 43 -19.85 -19.85 1.72
CA MET A 43 -19.67 -21.04 0.90
C MET A 43 -18.69 -20.67 -0.21
N VAL A 44 -17.65 -21.46 -0.37
CA VAL A 44 -16.78 -21.38 -1.53
C VAL A 44 -17.06 -22.64 -2.34
N GLY A 45 -17.83 -22.49 -3.42
CA GLY A 45 -18.48 -23.64 -4.07
C GLY A 45 -19.54 -24.25 -3.16
N ASP A 46 -19.48 -25.57 -2.98
CA ASP A 46 -20.38 -26.33 -2.09
C ASP A 46 -19.79 -26.58 -0.69
N GLU A 47 -18.58 -26.07 -0.42
CA GLU A 47 -17.86 -26.31 0.83
C GLU A 47 -17.96 -25.12 1.79
N LEU A 48 -18.28 -25.44 3.05
CA LEU A 48 -18.15 -24.51 4.16
C LEU A 48 -16.67 -24.41 4.54
N HIS A 49 -16.05 -23.27 4.28
CA HIS A 49 -14.70 -23.00 4.78
C HIS A 49 -14.68 -23.20 6.31
N PRO A 50 -13.70 -23.94 6.87
CA PRO A 50 -13.74 -24.35 8.26
C PRO A 50 -13.90 -23.14 9.19
N LYS A 51 -14.91 -23.23 10.06
CA LYS A 51 -15.14 -22.28 11.16
C LYS A 51 -13.88 -22.25 12.03
N PHE A 52 -13.13 -21.16 12.01
CA PHE A 52 -12.06 -20.98 12.99
C PHE A 52 -12.56 -20.24 14.24
N LYS A 53 -12.19 -20.77 15.41
CA LYS A 53 -12.32 -20.11 16.70
C LYS A 53 -11.32 -18.95 16.71
N ARG A 54 -11.82 -17.71 16.69
CA ARG A 54 -11.05 -16.46 16.88
C ARG A 54 -9.71 -16.73 17.58
N LEU A 55 -8.58 -16.61 16.87
CA LEU A 55 -7.29 -16.48 17.55
C LEU A 55 -7.46 -15.32 18.53
N SER A 56 -7.28 -15.57 19.82
CA SER A 56 -7.29 -14.47 20.77
C SER A 56 -6.21 -13.49 20.33
N TRP A 57 -6.48 -12.19 20.44
CA TRP A 57 -5.50 -11.15 20.12
C TRP A 57 -4.18 -11.34 20.89
N GLN A 58 -4.24 -11.98 22.06
CA GLN A 58 -3.09 -12.39 22.86
C GLN A 58 -2.17 -13.42 22.15
N ASN A 59 -2.72 -14.30 21.32
CA ASN A 59 -1.92 -15.22 20.50
C ASN A 59 -1.34 -14.55 19.25
N TRP A 60 -1.87 -13.39 18.84
CA TRP A 60 -1.44 -12.66 17.65
C TRP A 60 -0.09 -11.97 17.87
N THR A 61 0.06 -11.26 18.99
CA THR A 61 1.33 -10.61 19.36
C THR A 61 2.45 -11.63 19.58
N GLN A 62 2.13 -12.81 20.11
CA GLN A 62 3.10 -13.90 20.29
C GLN A 62 3.53 -14.57 18.97
N ASN A 63 2.68 -14.55 17.93
CA ASN A 63 2.94 -15.23 16.66
C ASN A 63 3.08 -14.28 15.46
N PHE A 64 3.25 -12.98 15.68
CA PHE A 64 3.27 -11.95 14.64
C PHE A 64 4.21 -12.28 13.46
N LYS A 65 5.45 -12.71 13.77
CA LYS A 65 6.42 -13.12 12.74
C LYS A 65 5.97 -14.33 11.93
N ALA A 66 5.36 -15.32 12.57
CA ALA A 66 4.85 -16.51 11.89
C ALA A 66 3.65 -16.18 10.99
N ILE A 67 2.77 -15.27 11.43
CA ILE A 67 1.64 -14.80 10.61
C ILE A 67 2.16 -14.12 9.34
N ILE A 68 3.13 -13.21 9.46
CA ILE A 68 3.72 -12.54 8.31
C ILE A 68 4.40 -13.54 7.38
N GLN A 69 5.20 -14.46 7.92
CA GLN A 69 5.92 -15.43 7.09
C GLN A 69 4.93 -16.36 6.35
N ASN A 70 3.89 -16.85 7.03
CA ASN A 70 2.86 -17.66 6.40
C ASN A 70 2.14 -16.88 5.30
N ALA A 71 1.82 -15.60 5.52
CA ALA A 71 1.19 -14.77 4.51
C ALA A 71 2.09 -14.57 3.28
N ILE A 72 3.39 -14.35 3.49
CA ILE A 72 4.37 -14.26 2.39
C ILE A 72 4.41 -15.57 1.62
N ASP A 73 4.57 -16.70 2.31
CA ASP A 73 4.67 -18.03 1.71
C ASP A 73 3.40 -18.38 0.90
N GLU A 74 2.21 -18.07 1.43
CA GLU A 74 0.93 -18.34 0.78
C GLU A 74 0.76 -17.53 -0.51
N VAL A 75 1.17 -16.25 -0.50
CA VAL A 75 1.16 -15.39 -1.69
C VAL A 75 2.19 -15.87 -2.72
N GLU A 76 3.40 -16.21 -2.30
CA GLU A 76 4.46 -16.67 -3.23
C GLU A 76 4.13 -18.03 -3.86
N ARG A 77 3.63 -18.98 -3.05
CA ARG A 77 3.29 -20.33 -3.52
C ARG A 77 1.94 -20.41 -4.20
N GLN A 78 1.16 -19.32 -4.19
CA GLN A 78 -0.18 -19.29 -4.77
C GLN A 78 -1.05 -20.45 -4.23
N VAL A 79 -1.03 -20.63 -2.90
CA VAL A 79 -1.79 -21.70 -2.23
C VAL A 79 -3.27 -21.62 -2.64
N PRO A 80 -3.96 -22.74 -2.91
CA PRO A 80 -5.38 -22.71 -3.27
C PRO A 80 -6.20 -21.92 -2.24
N THR A 81 -7.17 -21.13 -2.70
CA THR A 81 -7.93 -20.20 -1.83
C THR A 81 -8.57 -20.88 -0.62
N LEU A 82 -9.03 -22.13 -0.76
CA LEU A 82 -9.62 -22.95 0.31
C LEU A 82 -8.61 -23.41 1.38
N ASN A 83 -7.32 -23.33 1.07
CA ASN A 83 -6.22 -23.74 1.94
C ASN A 83 -5.45 -22.54 2.51
N LEU A 84 -5.92 -21.31 2.27
CA LEU A 84 -5.30 -20.12 2.81
C LEU A 84 -5.48 -20.06 4.33
N SER A 85 -4.45 -19.53 5.00
CA SER A 85 -4.57 -19.16 6.39
C SER A 85 -5.72 -18.17 6.59
N PHE A 86 -6.33 -18.22 7.77
CA PHE A 86 -7.44 -17.35 8.13
C PHE A 86 -7.14 -15.87 7.88
N TYR A 87 -5.93 -15.43 8.24
CA TYR A 87 -5.52 -14.04 8.02
C TYR A 87 -5.52 -13.67 6.54
N VAL A 88 -4.81 -14.42 5.69
CA VAL A 88 -4.74 -14.12 4.26
C VAL A 88 -6.11 -14.23 3.59
N TYR A 89 -6.96 -15.15 4.05
CA TYR A 89 -8.30 -15.33 3.49
C TYR A 89 -9.25 -14.16 3.81
N HIS A 90 -9.20 -13.63 5.03
CA HIS A 90 -10.14 -12.60 5.50
C HIS A 90 -9.63 -11.17 5.30
N ASP A 91 -8.33 -10.94 5.41
CA ASP A 91 -7.75 -9.62 5.20
C ASP A 91 -7.80 -9.24 3.71
N HIS A 92 -8.44 -8.11 3.41
CA HIS A 92 -8.65 -7.68 2.03
C HIS A 92 -7.34 -7.40 1.28
N PHE A 93 -6.33 -6.85 1.95
CA PHE A 93 -5.07 -6.54 1.32
C PHE A 93 -4.25 -7.80 1.08
N ALA A 94 -4.10 -8.66 2.09
CA ALA A 94 -3.39 -9.93 1.96
C ALA A 94 -4.04 -10.85 0.92
N ARG A 95 -5.39 -10.97 0.93
CA ARG A 95 -6.13 -11.74 -0.08
C ARG A 95 -5.92 -11.18 -1.48
N PHE A 96 -5.91 -9.85 -1.61
CA PHE A 96 -5.66 -9.20 -2.89
C PHE A 96 -4.24 -9.51 -3.40
N LEU A 97 -3.23 -9.38 -2.53
CA LEU A 97 -1.84 -9.73 -2.88
C LEU A 97 -1.74 -11.19 -3.36
N HIS A 98 -2.42 -12.10 -2.67
CA HIS A 98 -2.52 -13.51 -3.07
C HIS A 98 -3.15 -13.64 -4.46
N ALA A 99 -4.32 -13.03 -4.68
CA ALA A 99 -5.08 -13.17 -5.93
C ALA A 99 -4.35 -12.59 -7.16
N VAL A 100 -3.60 -11.50 -6.99
CA VAL A 100 -2.87 -10.88 -8.12
C VAL A 100 -1.49 -11.48 -8.34
N GLY A 101 -0.89 -12.02 -7.28
CA GLY A 101 0.46 -12.57 -7.27
C GLY A 101 1.56 -11.51 -7.26
N SER A 102 2.77 -11.93 -6.89
CA SER A 102 3.94 -11.05 -6.67
C SER A 102 4.27 -10.15 -7.87
N ALA A 103 4.26 -10.70 -9.09
CA ALA A 103 4.62 -9.96 -10.30
C ALA A 103 3.67 -8.78 -10.58
N LYS A 104 2.37 -8.94 -10.31
CA LYS A 104 1.38 -7.86 -10.51
C LYS A 104 1.36 -6.91 -9.33
N ALA A 105 1.50 -7.43 -8.11
CA ALA A 105 1.63 -6.62 -6.90
C ALA A 105 2.83 -5.65 -6.97
N ALA A 106 3.94 -6.10 -7.57
CA ALA A 106 5.13 -5.28 -7.78
C ALA A 106 4.87 -4.06 -8.66
N MET A 107 3.83 -4.07 -9.50
CA MET A 107 3.51 -2.93 -10.38
C MET A 107 2.78 -1.81 -9.66
N ILE A 108 2.21 -2.07 -8.47
CA ILE A 108 1.36 -1.13 -7.74
C ILE A 108 2.16 0.09 -7.32
N LYS A 109 1.63 1.28 -7.65
CA LYS A 109 2.22 2.58 -7.32
C LYS A 109 1.47 3.35 -6.25
N ASP A 110 0.17 3.10 -6.10
CA ASP A 110 -0.72 3.89 -5.25
C ASP A 110 -1.60 2.97 -4.38
N LEU A 111 -1.38 3.01 -3.06
CA LEU A 111 -2.16 2.29 -2.06
C LEU A 111 -2.85 3.23 -1.08
N HIS A 112 -4.12 2.96 -0.82
CA HIS A 112 -4.90 3.67 0.17
C HIS A 112 -5.45 2.65 1.18
N PHE A 113 -5.18 2.88 2.46
CA PHE A 113 -5.80 2.14 3.55
C PHE A 113 -6.84 3.01 4.24
N ASN A 114 -8.02 2.46 4.46
CA ASN A 114 -9.04 3.05 5.30
C ASN A 114 -9.16 2.18 6.54
N GLY A 115 -9.11 2.74 7.73
CA GLY A 115 -9.32 1.95 8.94
C GLY A 115 -9.72 2.78 10.13
N VAL A 116 -9.92 2.07 11.24
CA VAL A 116 -10.45 2.64 12.46
C VAL A 116 -9.42 2.63 13.55
N ILE A 117 -9.17 3.79 14.15
CA ILE A 117 -8.44 3.87 15.41
C ILE A 117 -9.42 3.73 16.56
N LYS A 118 -9.06 2.87 17.51
CA LYS A 118 -9.89 2.61 18.68
C LYS A 118 -9.71 3.69 19.73
N VAL A 119 -10.81 4.34 20.07
CA VAL A 119 -10.87 5.33 21.15
C VAL A 119 -11.72 4.81 22.31
N HIS A 120 -12.71 3.95 22.04
CA HIS A 120 -13.56 3.40 23.10
C HIS A 120 -12.95 2.21 23.88
N LEU A 121 -13.47 1.96 25.08
CA LEU A 121 -13.11 0.80 25.90
C LEU A 121 -13.75 -0.49 25.39
N CYS A 122 -12.90 -1.39 24.91
CA CYS A 122 -13.35 -2.68 24.38
C CYS A 122 -13.92 -3.63 25.45
N ASP A 123 -13.60 -3.43 26.74
CA ASP A 123 -14.10 -4.26 27.84
C ASP A 123 -15.64 -4.19 27.98
N LEU A 124 -16.23 -3.08 27.54
CA LEU A 124 -17.68 -2.87 27.48
C LEU A 124 -18.32 -3.39 26.20
N CYS A 125 -17.54 -3.87 25.21
CA CYS A 125 -18.08 -4.43 23.96
C CYS A 125 -18.88 -5.73 24.17
N GLY A 126 -18.76 -6.36 25.34
CA GLY A 126 -19.59 -7.49 25.78
C GLY A 126 -19.44 -8.76 24.94
N ALA A 127 -19.56 -9.92 25.59
CA ALA A 127 -19.65 -11.20 24.90
C ALA A 127 -21.04 -11.37 24.25
N GLY A 128 -21.42 -10.53 23.27
CA GLY A 128 -22.59 -10.88 22.45
C GLY A 128 -23.35 -9.79 21.70
N ARG A 129 -23.06 -8.48 21.84
CA ARG A 129 -23.94 -7.47 21.20
C ARG A 129 -23.27 -6.46 20.27
N ASN A 130 -22.10 -5.90 20.57
CA ASN A 130 -21.46 -4.91 19.68
C ASN A 130 -19.99 -5.24 19.47
N THR A 131 -19.69 -5.90 18.35
CA THR A 131 -18.32 -6.22 17.95
C THR A 131 -17.59 -4.97 17.54
N CYS A 132 -16.42 -4.79 18.12
CA CYS A 132 -15.57 -3.63 17.91
C CYS A 132 -14.69 -3.93 16.70
N GLU A 133 -14.55 -2.96 15.79
CA GLU A 133 -13.72 -3.11 14.58
C GLU A 133 -12.28 -3.46 14.98
N GLU A 134 -11.46 -3.91 14.04
CA GLU A 134 -10.04 -4.10 14.34
C GLU A 134 -9.32 -2.76 14.43
N ASP A 135 -8.25 -2.69 15.24
CA ASP A 135 -7.47 -1.46 15.33
C ASP A 135 -6.60 -1.32 14.08
N LEU A 136 -6.69 -0.18 13.41
CA LEU A 136 -5.87 0.20 12.28
C LEU A 136 -4.38 0.01 12.59
N ILE A 137 -3.94 0.40 13.80
CA ILE A 137 -2.53 0.45 14.17
C ILE A 137 -1.90 -0.95 14.10
N ASP A 138 -2.60 -1.96 14.60
CA ASP A 138 -2.10 -3.35 14.61
C ASP A 138 -1.98 -3.92 13.19
N ASN A 139 -2.98 -3.65 12.35
CA ASN A 139 -2.99 -4.11 10.95
C ASN A 139 -1.89 -3.44 10.11
N LEU A 140 -1.62 -2.14 10.35
CA LEU A 140 -0.53 -1.44 9.69
C LEU A 140 0.84 -2.11 9.94
N LYS A 141 1.08 -2.65 11.15
CA LYS A 141 2.33 -3.38 11.44
C LYS A 141 2.49 -4.60 10.55
N VAL A 142 1.40 -5.33 10.28
CA VAL A 142 1.44 -6.52 9.39
C VAL A 142 1.63 -6.11 7.93
N TYR A 143 1.09 -4.97 7.52
CA TYR A 143 1.16 -4.53 6.13
C TYR A 143 2.55 -4.04 5.71
N ILE A 144 3.34 -3.43 6.62
CA ILE A 144 4.70 -2.96 6.30
C ILE A 144 5.58 -4.04 5.64
N PRO A 145 5.76 -5.24 6.23
CA PRO A 145 6.58 -6.28 5.61
C PRO A 145 5.96 -6.82 4.30
N LEU A 146 4.63 -6.91 4.21
CA LEU A 146 3.96 -7.34 2.98
C LEU A 146 4.16 -6.34 1.84
N ILE A 147 4.04 -5.04 2.11
CA ILE A 147 4.30 -3.96 1.16
C ILE A 147 5.76 -4.01 0.69
N ASN A 148 6.71 -4.08 1.62
CA ASN A 148 8.13 -4.17 1.30
C ASN A 148 8.49 -5.40 0.46
N LYS A 149 7.77 -6.51 0.65
CA LYS A 149 8.01 -7.76 -0.07
C LYS A 149 7.37 -7.75 -1.46
N PHE A 150 6.14 -7.29 -1.60
CA PHE A 150 5.33 -7.49 -2.81
C PHE A 150 5.12 -6.22 -3.63
N CYS A 151 5.02 -5.05 -2.99
CA CYS A 151 4.70 -3.78 -3.66
C CYS A 151 5.98 -2.97 -3.94
N THR A 152 6.93 -3.57 -4.66
CA THR A 152 8.29 -3.02 -4.84
C THR A 152 8.38 -1.76 -5.69
N ASN A 153 7.28 -1.31 -6.32
CA ASN A 153 7.20 -0.01 -7.00
C ASN A 153 6.21 0.95 -6.33
N LEU A 154 5.81 0.70 -5.08
CA LEU A 154 4.88 1.57 -4.38
C LEU A 154 5.50 2.95 -4.18
N GLN A 155 4.81 4.00 -4.65
CA GLN A 155 5.26 5.40 -4.58
C GLN A 155 4.41 6.21 -3.60
N ASN A 156 3.09 6.04 -3.63
CA ASN A 156 2.17 6.81 -2.80
C ASN A 156 1.40 5.89 -1.86
N LEU A 157 1.40 6.25 -0.58
CA LEU A 157 0.65 5.57 0.46
C LEU A 157 -0.25 6.58 1.16
N VAL A 158 -1.54 6.31 1.22
CA VAL A 158 -2.52 7.14 1.92
C VAL A 158 -3.18 6.32 3.03
N ILE A 159 -3.19 6.86 4.25
CA ILE A 159 -3.89 6.28 5.39
C ILE A 159 -5.06 7.20 5.75
N ASN A 160 -6.27 6.69 5.64
CA ASN A 160 -7.48 7.38 6.02
C ASN A 160 -8.02 6.76 7.31
N ILE A 161 -8.18 7.58 8.33
CA ILE A 161 -8.40 7.18 9.70
C ILE A 161 -9.76 7.67 10.15
N ARG A 162 -10.59 6.76 10.63
CA ARG A 162 -11.84 7.06 11.31
C ARG A 162 -11.71 6.70 12.78
N GLU A 163 -12.29 7.48 13.67
CA GLU A 163 -12.45 7.06 15.08
C GLU A 163 -13.63 6.11 15.19
N ASP A 164 -13.54 5.05 16.02
CA ASP A 164 -14.73 4.25 16.27
C ASP A 164 -15.79 5.06 17.01
N TYR A 165 -16.89 5.31 16.31
CA TYR A 165 -18.05 5.95 16.91
C TYR A 165 -18.72 4.95 17.84
N LYS A 166 -18.55 5.14 19.16
CA LYS A 166 -19.50 4.60 20.13
C LYS A 166 -20.05 5.72 20.98
N ASP A 167 -21.26 6.11 20.61
CA ASP A 167 -22.26 6.68 21.50
C ASP A 167 -22.58 5.64 22.58
N SER A 168 -21.72 5.51 23.59
CA SER A 168 -22.09 4.77 24.77
C SER A 168 -23.06 5.65 25.55
N GLY A 169 -24.34 5.51 25.26
CA GLY A 169 -25.46 5.95 26.11
C GLY A 169 -25.49 5.30 27.51
N TYR A 170 -24.34 4.83 28.01
CA TYR A 170 -24.12 4.35 29.35
C TYR A 170 -23.00 5.19 29.95
N GLY A 171 -23.35 5.97 30.99
CA GLY A 171 -22.52 6.97 31.67
C GLY A 171 -21.23 6.48 32.32
N SER A 172 -20.31 5.95 31.52
CA SER A 172 -18.92 5.82 31.90
C SER A 172 -18.23 7.18 31.73
N ASN A 173 -17.68 7.72 32.83
CA ASN A 173 -16.72 8.83 32.83
C ASN A 173 -15.42 8.43 32.12
N VAL A 174 -15.49 8.10 30.83
CA VAL A 174 -14.32 7.83 30.00
C VAL A 174 -13.85 9.17 29.48
N ASP A 175 -12.61 9.51 29.83
CA ASP A 175 -11.92 10.66 29.26
C ASP A 175 -11.57 10.34 27.80
N LEU A 176 -12.49 10.71 26.89
CA LEU A 176 -12.34 10.52 25.46
C LEU A 176 -11.13 11.28 24.91
N GLU A 177 -10.82 12.45 25.47
CA GLU A 177 -9.68 13.27 25.03
C GLU A 177 -8.36 12.59 25.40
N ALA A 178 -8.24 12.05 26.62
CA ALA A 178 -7.08 11.24 26.99
C ALA A 178 -6.90 10.00 26.10
N ARG A 179 -8.00 9.37 25.67
CA ARG A 179 -7.95 8.20 24.77
C ARG A 179 -7.58 8.57 23.34
N ARG A 180 -8.10 9.68 22.83
CA ARG A 180 -7.68 10.24 21.53
C ARG A 180 -6.19 10.55 21.54
N LEU A 181 -5.70 11.17 22.61
CA LEU A 181 -4.29 11.45 22.79
C LEU A 181 -3.45 10.16 22.83
N GLU A 182 -3.89 9.15 23.59
CA GLU A 182 -3.20 7.85 23.64
C GLU A 182 -3.12 7.20 22.24
N ALA A 183 -4.20 7.25 21.49
CA ALA A 183 -4.26 6.67 20.15
C ALA A 183 -3.43 7.46 19.13
N ASP A 184 -3.42 8.80 19.22
CA ASP A 184 -2.57 9.67 18.42
C ASP A 184 -1.08 9.40 18.68
N LEU A 185 -0.70 9.24 19.95
CA LEU A 185 0.68 8.88 20.33
C LEU A 185 1.08 7.50 19.81
N LYS A 186 0.19 6.51 19.86
CA LYS A 186 0.45 5.17 19.29
C LYS A 186 0.60 5.24 17.77
N LEU A 187 -0.27 5.98 17.09
CA LEU A 187 -0.19 6.20 15.65
C LEU A 187 1.12 6.89 15.27
N ARG A 188 1.48 7.96 15.98
CA ARG A 188 2.73 8.69 15.77
C ARG A 188 3.94 7.76 15.94
N SER A 189 3.94 6.94 16.97
CA SER A 189 5.00 5.96 17.24
C SER A 189 5.18 4.96 16.08
N ILE A 190 4.12 4.37 15.54
CA ILE A 190 4.23 3.46 14.38
C ILE A 190 4.69 4.20 13.12
N LEU A 191 4.21 5.41 12.89
CA LEU A 191 4.59 6.21 11.72
C LEU A 191 6.07 6.59 11.75
N GLU A 192 6.59 7.01 12.89
CA GLU A 192 7.98 7.47 13.01
C GLU A 192 8.99 6.32 13.06
N ASN A 193 8.61 5.16 13.60
CA ASN A 193 9.55 4.06 13.79
C ASN A 193 9.43 3.00 12.69
N GLU A 194 8.22 2.49 12.48
CA GLU A 194 8.01 1.27 11.70
C GLU A 194 7.72 1.62 10.22
N PHE A 195 6.97 2.69 9.95
CA PHE A 195 6.70 3.11 8.56
C PHE A 195 7.94 3.59 7.83
N ARG A 196 8.93 4.16 8.53
CA ARG A 196 10.18 4.59 7.89
C ARG A 196 10.97 3.41 7.29
N GLU A 197 10.62 2.17 7.65
CA GLU A 197 11.14 0.94 7.03
C GLU A 197 10.58 0.66 5.62
N LEU A 198 9.52 1.37 5.20
CA LEU A 198 8.97 1.23 3.84
C LEU A 198 9.99 1.68 2.80
N LYS A 199 10.42 0.76 1.95
CA LYS A 199 11.60 0.93 1.10
C LYS A 199 11.39 1.81 -0.12
N THR A 200 10.18 1.83 -0.67
CA THR A 200 9.92 2.40 -2.01
C THR A 200 9.03 3.64 -1.98
N VAL A 201 8.26 3.81 -0.90
CA VAL A 201 7.30 4.90 -0.73
C VAL A 201 8.01 6.25 -0.82
N ARG A 202 7.49 7.12 -1.67
CA ARG A 202 7.98 8.50 -1.88
C ARG A 202 7.08 9.53 -1.19
N SER A 203 5.79 9.25 -1.10
CA SER A 203 4.82 10.11 -0.41
C SER A 203 3.93 9.28 0.51
N LEU A 204 3.88 9.68 1.78
CA LEU A 204 2.86 9.29 2.73
C LEU A 204 1.87 10.45 2.88
N LYS A 205 0.58 10.14 3.08
CA LYS A 205 -0.43 11.10 3.52
C LYS A 205 -1.34 10.46 4.56
N VAL A 206 -1.59 11.14 5.67
CA VAL A 206 -2.47 10.66 6.75
C VAL A 206 -3.62 11.62 6.96
N TYR A 207 -4.85 11.12 6.79
CA TYR A 207 -6.07 11.91 6.88
C TYR A 207 -7.02 11.34 7.92
N ARG A 208 -7.73 12.25 8.59
CA ARG A 208 -8.94 11.97 9.35
C ARG A 208 -10.12 11.93 8.37
N LEU A 209 -10.96 10.92 8.55
CA LEU A 209 -12.22 10.74 7.86
C LEU A 209 -13.35 11.24 8.75
N GLU A 210 -14.21 12.08 8.18
CA GLU A 210 -15.47 12.47 8.81
C GLU A 210 -16.66 11.81 8.09
N PRO A 211 -17.76 11.56 8.81
CA PRO A 211 -18.98 11.10 8.17
C PRO A 211 -19.53 12.19 7.26
N GLY A 212 -20.02 11.81 6.09
CA GLY A 212 -20.77 12.71 5.22
C GLY A 212 -21.97 13.33 5.93
N ARG A 213 -22.38 14.55 5.51
CA ARG A 213 -23.59 15.19 6.05
C ARG A 213 -24.83 14.42 5.59
N TYR A 214 -25.77 14.19 6.51
CA TYR A 214 -27.13 13.69 6.25
C TYR A 214 -27.23 12.39 5.43
N GLY A 215 -27.12 11.24 6.10
CA GLY A 215 -27.56 9.94 5.56
C GLY A 215 -26.68 9.35 4.45
N ASP A 216 -25.65 10.06 3.99
CA ASP A 216 -24.63 9.54 3.10
C ASP A 216 -23.58 8.79 3.93
N TYR A 217 -23.45 7.48 3.70
CA TYR A 217 -22.41 6.64 4.29
C TYR A 217 -21.03 6.89 3.64
N SER A 218 -20.90 7.92 2.80
CA SER A 218 -19.61 8.34 2.27
C SER A 218 -18.74 8.94 3.39
N TRP A 219 -17.53 8.42 3.50
CA TRP A 219 -16.49 8.95 4.36
C TRP A 219 -15.53 9.73 3.48
N THR A 220 -15.37 11.02 3.75
CA THR A 220 -14.45 11.87 2.98
C THR A 220 -13.26 12.26 3.83
N PRO A 221 -12.03 12.21 3.28
CA PRO A 221 -10.87 12.83 3.92
C PRO A 221 -11.14 14.32 4.08
N THR A 222 -11.21 14.79 5.31
CA THR A 222 -11.53 16.19 5.62
C THR A 222 -10.33 16.94 6.16
N GLU A 223 -9.56 16.30 7.04
CA GLU A 223 -8.46 16.93 7.75
C GLU A 223 -7.20 16.08 7.70
N LYS A 224 -6.05 16.74 7.56
CA LYS A 224 -4.74 16.07 7.65
C LYS A 224 -4.39 15.87 9.12
N MET A 225 -3.93 14.68 9.50
CA MET A 225 -3.60 14.39 10.88
C MET A 225 -2.22 14.92 11.28
N GLU A 226 -2.15 15.63 12.41
CA GLU A 226 -0.89 16.14 12.98
C GLU A 226 0.12 15.01 13.24
N ALA A 227 -0.33 13.86 13.76
CA ALA A 227 0.53 12.69 13.97
C ALA A 227 1.27 12.19 12.72
N GLY A 228 0.77 12.52 11.53
CA GLY A 228 1.43 12.15 10.27
C GLY A 228 2.51 13.12 9.81
N GLU A 229 2.48 14.38 10.24
CA GLU A 229 3.19 15.46 9.56
C GLU A 229 4.71 15.26 9.50
N GLU A 230 5.34 14.88 10.61
CA GLU A 230 6.78 14.65 10.66
C GLU A 230 7.19 13.51 9.73
N THR A 231 6.44 12.41 9.76
CA THR A 231 6.74 11.23 8.94
C THR A 231 6.50 11.52 7.46
N GLU A 232 5.45 12.26 7.12
CA GLU A 232 5.23 12.72 5.74
C GLU A 232 6.37 13.60 5.22
N ALA A 233 6.83 14.56 6.04
CA ALA A 233 7.96 15.41 5.70
C ALA A 233 9.25 14.57 5.51
N TRP A 234 9.44 13.55 6.33
CA TRP A 234 10.55 12.61 6.20
C TRP A 234 10.52 11.85 4.86
N PHE A 235 9.36 11.32 4.45
CA PHE A 235 9.20 10.64 3.17
C PHE A 235 9.48 11.58 2.00
N LYS A 236 8.94 12.81 2.05
CA LYS A 236 9.18 13.82 1.03
C LYS A 236 10.67 14.14 0.88
N LYS A 237 11.35 14.43 2.00
CA LYS A 237 12.79 14.71 2.01
C LYS A 237 13.60 13.52 1.46
N ARG A 238 13.23 12.29 1.80
CA ARG A 238 13.87 11.09 1.27
C ARG A 238 13.68 10.96 -0.25
N ALA A 239 12.46 11.19 -0.74
CA ALA A 239 12.16 11.15 -2.16
C ALA A 239 12.92 12.24 -2.95
N ASP A 240 13.04 13.44 -2.40
CA ASP A 240 13.80 14.53 -3.01
C ASP A 240 15.29 14.18 -3.15
N ARG A 241 15.88 13.51 -2.13
CA ARG A 241 17.26 13.01 -2.21
C ARG A 241 17.43 11.97 -3.32
N TRP A 242 16.54 10.97 -3.39
CA TRP A 242 16.61 9.97 -4.45
C TRP A 242 16.50 10.58 -5.84
N LEU A 243 15.61 11.56 -6.02
CA LEU A 243 15.47 12.27 -7.29
C LEU A 243 16.76 13.03 -7.65
N HIS A 244 17.39 13.68 -6.68
CA HIS A 244 18.65 14.36 -6.90
C HIS A 244 19.77 13.39 -7.30
N GLU A 245 19.90 12.26 -6.59
CA GLU A 245 20.86 11.21 -6.90
C GLU A 245 20.63 10.61 -8.31
N GLU A 246 19.37 10.32 -8.67
CA GLU A 246 18.99 9.85 -10.01
C GLU A 246 19.42 10.84 -11.12
N LEU A 247 19.23 12.15 -10.89
CA LEU A 247 19.63 13.19 -11.85
C LEU A 247 21.15 13.32 -12.00
N GLU A 248 21.91 13.24 -10.91
CA GLU A 248 23.37 13.32 -10.96
C GLU A 248 23.99 12.08 -11.64
N MET A 249 23.41 10.89 -11.42
CA MET A 249 23.81 9.67 -12.13
C MET A 249 23.53 9.77 -13.63
N GLU A 250 22.37 10.30 -14.04
CA GLU A 250 22.03 10.47 -15.45
C GLU A 250 22.94 11.49 -16.15
N LYS A 251 23.27 12.61 -15.47
CA LYS A 251 24.26 13.58 -15.97
C LYS A 251 25.63 12.93 -16.18
N SER A 252 26.07 12.14 -15.20
CA SER A 252 27.36 11.43 -15.27
C SER A 252 27.38 10.44 -16.44
N ARG A 253 26.31 9.67 -16.65
CA ARG A 253 26.20 8.73 -17.77
C ARG A 253 26.28 9.44 -19.13
N ARG A 254 25.54 10.54 -19.30
CA ARG A 254 25.58 11.35 -20.54
C ARG A 254 26.96 11.97 -20.78
N GLY A 255 27.65 12.39 -19.72
CA GLY A 255 29.03 12.87 -19.81
C GLY A 255 29.99 11.82 -20.36
N VAL A 256 29.85 10.56 -19.91
CA VAL A 256 30.66 9.43 -20.40
C VAL A 256 30.31 9.07 -21.85
N GLU A 257 29.03 9.01 -22.22
CA GLU A 257 28.59 8.75 -23.60
C GLU A 257 29.15 9.79 -24.59
N ASN A 258 29.19 11.07 -24.20
CA ASN A 258 29.74 12.14 -25.02
C ASN A 258 31.27 12.05 -25.19
N MET A 259 32.00 11.49 -24.21
CA MET A 259 33.45 11.24 -24.34
C MET A 259 33.72 10.09 -25.32
N ILE A 260 32.95 8.99 -25.25
CA ILE A 260 33.10 7.83 -26.14
C ILE A 260 32.86 8.21 -27.60
N ILE A 261 31.86 9.06 -27.89
CA ILE A 261 31.57 9.51 -29.26
C ILE A 261 32.67 10.44 -29.81
N SER A 262 33.41 11.12 -28.94
CA SER A 262 34.46 12.06 -29.35
C SER A 262 35.77 11.35 -29.74
N GLU A 263 36.00 10.12 -29.30
CA GLU A 263 37.22 9.35 -29.60
C GLU A 263 37.16 8.61 -30.95
N ASP A 264 35.97 8.32 -31.48
CA ASP A 264 35.79 7.65 -32.79
C ASP A 264 35.75 8.62 -34.00
N GLY A 265 35.84 9.93 -33.75
CA GLY A 265 35.76 10.98 -34.79
C GLY A 265 37.10 11.44 -35.39
N GLY A 266 38.22 10.82 -34.99
CA GLY A 266 39.57 11.32 -35.25
C GLY A 266 40.32 10.67 -36.41
N SER A 267 39.87 10.82 -37.66
CA SER A 267 40.75 10.75 -38.85
C SER A 267 40.09 11.43 -40.06
N ARG A 268 40.24 12.75 -40.16
CA ARG A 268 40.07 13.48 -41.42
C ARG A 268 41.39 13.45 -42.17
N THR A 269 41.51 12.55 -43.13
CA THR A 269 42.47 12.67 -44.22
C THR A 269 42.15 13.92 -45.04
N THR A 270 43.09 14.85 -45.08
CA THR A 270 43.06 16.03 -45.94
C THR A 270 43.27 15.60 -47.39
N GLU A 271 42.18 15.44 -48.14
CA GLU A 271 42.24 15.38 -49.60
C GLU A 271 42.03 16.77 -50.20
N THR A 272 43.08 17.25 -50.84
CA THR A 272 43.19 18.45 -51.65
C THR A 272 42.27 18.36 -52.87
N PRO A 273 41.52 19.41 -53.25
CA PRO A 273 40.77 19.40 -54.50
C PRO A 273 41.69 19.73 -55.69
N PRO A 274 41.58 19.04 -56.84
CA PRO A 274 42.27 19.46 -58.06
C PRO A 274 41.51 20.59 -58.75
N CYS A 275 42.23 21.64 -59.10
CA CYS A 275 41.84 22.66 -60.07
C CYS A 275 41.40 22.01 -61.39
N MET A 276 40.26 22.43 -61.94
CA MET A 276 39.96 22.25 -63.36
C MET A 276 39.43 23.54 -63.96
N PHE A 277 40.05 23.86 -65.08
CA PHE A 277 40.01 25.08 -65.86
C PHE A 277 38.65 25.36 -66.51
N TRP A 278 38.41 26.65 -66.73
CA TRP A 278 37.42 27.21 -67.64
C TRP A 278 37.53 26.65 -69.07
N LEU A 279 36.40 26.45 -69.76
CA LEU A 279 36.27 26.86 -71.16
C LEU A 279 34.79 27.02 -71.58
N LYS A 280 34.55 28.18 -72.20
CA LYS A 280 33.31 28.67 -72.80
C LYS A 280 32.83 27.80 -73.97
N ARG A 281 31.51 27.67 -74.13
CA ARG A 281 30.74 28.36 -75.20
C ARG A 281 29.26 28.35 -74.88
#